data_AF-A0A949E2A1-F1
#
_entry.id   AF-A0A949E2A1-F1
#
_cell.length_a   1.000
_cell.length_b   1.000
_cell.length_c   1.000
_cell.angle_alpha   90.00
_cell.angle_beta   90.00
_cell.angle_gamma   90.00
#
_symmetry.space_group_name_H-M   'P 1'
#
loop_
_entity.id
_entity.type
_entity.pdbx_description
1 polymer ?
#
loop_
_entity_poly.entity_id
_entity_poly.type
_entity_poly.pdbx_seq_one_letter_code
_entity_poly.pdbx_strand_id
1 'polypeptide(L)'
;KENILLYHGELLDSFFSRADFGDEGEGRYMPVKLSYFKDLNISYVLSGHFHSRFDVWEIESDKYFIYPGSPISITKRETGQRRVNIFEIGKPPKEYLISSPYFENVDILFDPFKDKKPLEIVKEHFDRLCPEARAILRIKGYINSEAIGMNEIELKEKINNIVKDRCVEDYYEFQDVNNILEDDLFKSFVQKLEKTDYSEEKKKEMYNAAIRTMIEARL
;
A
#
# COMPACT_ATOMS: atom_id res chain seq x y z
N LYS A 1 -11.20 29.58 30.04
CA LYS A 1 -9.72 29.49 29.91
C LYS A 1 -9.46 28.09 29.43
N GLU A 2 -9.02 27.93 28.18
CA GLU A 2 -8.75 26.62 27.61
C GLU A 2 -7.42 26.09 28.15
N ASN A 3 -7.39 24.83 28.58
CA ASN A 3 -6.14 24.17 28.96
C ASN A 3 -5.78 23.12 27.91
N ILE A 4 -4.50 23.12 27.53
CA ILE A 4 -3.92 22.21 26.55
C ILE A 4 -2.89 21.35 27.29
N LEU A 5 -3.00 20.04 27.15
CA LEU A 5 -2.04 19.07 27.67
C LEU A 5 -1.15 18.57 26.54
N LEU A 6 0.17 18.61 26.76
CA LEU A 6 1.12 17.88 25.93
C LEU A 6 1.38 16.51 26.57
N TYR A 7 1.24 15.45 25.78
CA TYR A 7 1.38 14.08 26.24
C TYR A 7 2.20 13.27 25.24
N HIS A 8 2.96 12.29 25.72
CA HIS A 8 3.71 11.37 24.86
C HIS A 8 3.55 9.96 25.42
N GLY A 9 2.86 9.10 24.67
CA GLY A 9 2.56 7.74 25.11
C GLY A 9 1.35 7.14 24.40
N GLU A 10 0.90 6.00 24.91
CA GLU A 10 -0.10 5.15 24.27
C GLU A 10 -1.55 5.44 24.67
N LEU A 11 -2.43 5.62 23.68
CA LEU A 11 -3.88 5.64 23.92
C LEU A 11 -4.44 4.22 23.85
N LEU A 12 -4.91 3.67 24.97
CA LEU A 12 -5.42 2.29 25.03
C LEU A 12 -6.79 2.10 24.37
N ASP A 13 -7.55 3.18 24.13
CA ASP A 13 -8.86 3.13 23.46
C ASP A 13 -8.73 3.13 21.92
N SER A 14 -7.50 3.07 21.40
CA SER A 14 -7.21 3.06 19.98
C SER A 14 -6.72 1.68 19.52
N PHE A 15 -7.04 1.31 18.28
CA PHE A 15 -6.54 0.11 17.63
C PHE A 15 -5.29 0.45 16.82
N PHE A 16 -4.17 0.66 17.51
CA PHE A 16 -2.88 0.74 16.85
C PHE A 16 -2.21 -0.62 16.81
N SER A 17 -1.61 -0.91 15.67
CA SER A 17 -0.72 -2.04 15.52
C SER A 17 0.66 -1.69 16.08
N ARG A 18 1.42 -2.70 16.48
CA ARG A 18 2.82 -2.51 16.89
C ARG A 18 3.72 -1.93 15.78
N ALA A 19 3.25 -1.92 14.52
CA ALA A 19 3.96 -1.30 13.42
C ALA A 19 3.82 0.23 13.38
N ASP A 20 2.86 0.80 14.12
CA ASP A 20 2.54 2.24 14.11
C ASP A 20 3.48 3.09 14.98
N PHE A 21 4.34 2.44 15.77
CA PHE A 21 5.32 3.06 16.68
C PHE A 21 6.70 3.30 16.04
N GLY A 22 6.89 2.92 14.77
CA GLY A 22 8.23 2.88 14.15
C GLY A 22 9.14 1.85 14.84
N ASP A 23 10.31 2.29 15.32
CA ASP A 23 11.34 1.45 15.94
C ASP A 23 11.41 1.56 17.49
N GLU A 24 10.37 2.05 18.15
CA GLU A 24 10.39 2.42 19.58
C GLU A 24 10.28 1.26 20.62
N GLY A 25 10.35 -0.01 20.19
CA GLY A 25 10.43 -1.18 21.09
C GLY A 25 9.09 -1.87 21.44
N GLU A 26 9.09 -2.81 22.41
CA GLU A 26 7.95 -3.73 22.66
C GLU A 26 7.12 -3.44 23.93
N GLY A 27 7.59 -2.54 24.81
CA GLY A 27 6.94 -2.24 26.10
C GLY A 27 5.90 -1.13 25.98
N ARG A 28 4.83 -1.18 26.79
CA ARG A 28 3.84 -0.09 26.82
C ARG A 28 4.43 1.20 27.36
N TYR A 29 4.38 2.28 26.60
CA TYR A 29 4.90 3.59 27.02
C TYR A 29 3.79 4.51 27.55
N MET A 30 3.82 4.76 28.86
CA MET A 30 2.94 5.69 29.59
C MET A 30 1.44 5.59 29.23
N PRO A 31 0.80 4.41 29.23
CA PRO A 31 -0.53 4.23 28.63
C PRO A 31 -1.65 5.01 29.34
N VAL A 32 -2.55 5.62 28.58
CA VAL A 32 -3.74 6.36 29.05
C VAL A 32 -5.03 5.88 28.39
N LYS A 33 -6.16 6.23 29.00
CA LYS A 33 -7.51 6.06 28.41
C LYS A 33 -8.20 7.41 28.27
N LEU A 34 -9.07 7.55 27.27
CA LEU A 34 -9.92 8.74 27.07
C LEU A 34 -10.71 9.05 28.34
N SER A 35 -11.18 8.02 29.06
CA SER A 35 -11.93 8.18 30.31
C SER A 35 -11.16 8.93 31.41
N TYR A 36 -9.82 8.94 31.37
CA TYR A 36 -9.02 9.65 32.37
C TYR A 36 -9.09 11.17 32.23
N PHE A 37 -9.58 11.67 31.08
CA PHE A 37 -9.62 13.09 30.75
C PHE A 37 -11.02 13.72 30.84
N LYS A 38 -12.09 12.92 30.98
CA LYS A 38 -13.48 13.39 30.95
C LYS A 38 -13.76 14.53 31.93
N ASP A 39 -13.49 14.31 33.22
CA ASP A 39 -13.78 15.30 34.27
C ASP A 39 -12.69 16.38 34.42
N LEU A 40 -11.65 16.34 33.57
CA LEU A 40 -10.58 17.34 33.60
C LEU A 40 -10.98 18.55 32.77
N ASN A 41 -10.57 19.74 33.24
CA ASN A 41 -10.72 20.99 32.50
C ASN A 41 -9.63 21.08 31.41
N ILE A 42 -9.55 20.08 30.52
CA ILE A 42 -8.56 19.99 29.43
C ILE A 42 -9.32 19.84 28.13
N SER A 43 -9.11 20.78 27.21
CA SER A 43 -9.86 20.85 25.95
C SER A 43 -9.11 20.17 24.81
N TYR A 44 -7.78 20.12 24.91
CA TYR A 44 -6.94 19.48 23.91
C TYR A 44 -5.85 18.66 24.60
N VAL A 45 -5.74 17.39 24.23
CA VAL A 45 -4.59 16.54 24.53
C VAL A 45 -3.82 16.37 23.22
N LEU A 46 -2.70 17.07 23.11
CA LEU A 46 -1.79 16.99 21.96
C LEU A 46 -0.76 15.92 22.25
N SER A 47 -0.91 14.79 21.56
CA SER A 47 -0.20 13.56 21.87
C SER A 47 0.85 13.25 20.81
N GLY A 48 2.01 12.75 21.23
CA GLY A 48 3.02 12.11 20.38
C GLY A 48 3.22 10.65 20.76
N HIS A 49 4.07 9.93 19.99
CA HIS A 49 4.48 8.51 20.10
C HIS A 49 4.06 7.66 18.89
N PHE A 50 2.90 7.94 18.28
CA PHE A 50 2.45 7.26 17.07
C PHE A 50 2.88 8.03 15.82
N HIS A 51 3.45 7.32 14.85
CA HIS A 51 4.08 7.93 13.68
C HIS A 51 3.27 7.76 12.39
N SER A 52 2.40 6.76 12.32
CA SER A 52 1.84 6.29 11.05
C SER A 52 0.81 7.22 10.43
N ARG A 53 -0.11 7.79 11.22
CA ARG A 53 -1.22 8.62 10.71
C ARG A 53 -1.72 9.68 11.70
N PHE A 54 -2.46 10.65 11.15
CA PHE A 54 -3.23 11.61 11.90
C PHE A 54 -4.53 10.97 12.39
N ASP A 55 -4.79 11.04 13.69
CA ASP A 55 -6.05 10.58 14.29
C ASP A 55 -6.52 11.55 15.38
N VAL A 56 -7.84 11.67 15.49
CA VAL A 56 -8.52 12.50 16.49
C VAL A 56 -9.62 11.68 17.13
N TRP A 57 -9.68 11.74 18.46
CA TRP A 57 -10.80 11.24 19.25
C TRP A 57 -11.46 12.39 19.99
N GLU A 58 -12.79 12.41 19.96
CA GLU A 58 -13.57 13.27 20.84
C GLU A 58 -13.71 12.56 22.20
N ILE A 59 -13.26 13.22 23.26
CA ILE A 59 -13.36 12.72 24.64
C ILE A 59 -14.77 12.99 25.16
N GLU A 60 -15.22 14.24 24.99
CA GLU A 60 -16.54 14.82 25.26
C GLU A 60 -16.73 16.01 24.31
N SER A 61 -17.91 16.63 24.30
CA SER A 61 -18.17 17.82 23.49
C SER A 61 -17.08 18.88 23.67
N ASP A 62 -16.44 19.24 22.55
CA ASP A 62 -15.36 20.22 22.45
C ASP A 62 -14.05 19.85 23.19
N LYS A 63 -13.86 18.58 23.54
CA LYS A 63 -12.61 18.05 24.09
C LYS A 63 -12.01 16.98 23.18
N TYR A 64 -10.74 17.17 22.80
CA TYR A 64 -10.11 16.33 21.78
C TYR A 64 -8.82 15.70 22.27
N PHE A 65 -8.57 14.47 21.85
CA PHE A 65 -7.29 13.79 21.94
C PHE A 65 -6.74 13.60 20.52
N ILE A 66 -5.50 14.02 20.27
CA ILE A 66 -4.94 14.08 18.92
C ILE A 66 -3.59 13.39 18.85
N TYR A 67 -3.40 12.50 17.88
CA TYR A 67 -2.08 12.11 17.37
C TYR A 67 -1.89 12.71 15.97
N PRO A 68 -0.89 13.60 15.77
CA PRO A 68 -0.66 14.17 14.45
C PRO A 68 0.13 13.22 13.51
N GLY A 69 0.75 12.17 14.05
CA GLY A 69 1.74 11.38 13.32
C GLY A 69 3.09 12.09 13.21
N SER A 70 4.06 11.43 12.58
CA SER A 70 5.36 12.03 12.29
C SER A 70 5.28 12.96 11.08
N PRO A 71 5.95 14.12 11.11
CA PRO A 71 5.95 15.06 10.00
C PRO A 71 6.79 14.58 8.80
N ILE A 72 7.57 13.51 8.97
CA ILE A 72 8.35 12.81 7.94
C ILE A 72 8.19 11.31 8.21
N SER A 73 8.19 10.46 7.18
CA SER A 73 8.25 9.01 7.43
C SER A 73 9.63 8.63 7.98
N ILE A 74 9.67 8.02 9.17
CA ILE A 74 10.89 7.55 9.82
C ILE A 74 11.23 6.14 9.34
N THR A 75 10.22 5.27 9.30
CA THR A 75 10.35 3.89 8.84
C THR A 75 9.55 3.64 7.56
N LYS A 76 9.93 2.62 6.79
CA LYS A 76 9.21 2.19 5.56
C LYS A 76 7.79 1.68 5.82
N ARG A 77 7.44 1.41 7.08
CA ARG A 77 6.09 1.02 7.50
C ARG A 77 5.13 2.20 7.49
N GLU A 78 5.65 3.41 7.69
CA GLU A 78 4.90 4.66 7.67
C GLU A 78 4.68 5.12 6.24
N THR A 79 3.56 4.70 5.64
CA THR A 79 3.24 4.98 4.24
C THR A 79 2.15 6.05 4.07
N GLY A 80 2.20 6.78 2.95
CA GLY A 80 1.27 7.87 2.61
C GLY A 80 1.79 9.27 2.91
N GLN A 81 1.09 10.29 2.43
CA GLN A 81 1.51 11.68 2.63
C GLN A 81 1.36 12.12 4.10
N ARG A 82 2.36 12.86 4.61
CA ARG A 82 2.42 13.30 6.00
C ARG A 82 1.48 14.47 6.27
N ARG A 83 1.08 14.60 7.53
CA ARG A 83 0.09 15.56 7.99
C ARG A 83 0.56 16.26 9.26
N VAL A 84 -0.03 17.42 9.54
CA VAL A 84 0.10 18.13 10.81
C VAL A 84 -1.27 18.55 11.32
N ASN A 85 -1.38 18.71 12.64
CA ASN A 85 -2.56 19.27 13.27
C ASN A 85 -2.49 20.80 13.26
N ILE A 86 -3.49 21.48 12.69
CA ILE A 86 -3.67 22.93 12.84
C ILE A 86 -5.10 23.21 13.26
N PHE A 87 -5.26 24.04 14.28
CA PHE A 87 -6.58 24.38 14.80
C PHE A 87 -6.58 25.75 15.46
N GLU A 88 -7.78 26.32 15.57
CA GLU A 88 -8.03 27.50 16.40
C GLU A 88 -8.58 27.03 17.75
N ILE A 89 -8.18 27.71 18.82
CA ILE A 89 -8.65 27.40 20.18
C ILE A 89 -10.19 27.53 20.23
N GLY A 90 -10.85 26.52 20.78
CA GLY A 90 -12.31 26.39 20.81
C GLY A 90 -12.92 25.78 19.54
N LYS A 91 -12.11 25.39 18.55
CA LYS A 91 -12.58 24.68 17.35
C LYS A 91 -12.02 23.25 17.29
N PRO A 92 -12.66 22.35 16.52
CA PRO A 92 -12.14 21.00 16.29
C PRO A 92 -10.76 21.02 15.62
N PRO A 93 -9.88 20.05 15.96
CA PRO A 93 -8.61 19.84 15.28
C PRO A 93 -8.82 19.47 13.81
N LYS A 94 -7.86 19.86 12.97
CA LYS A 94 -7.91 19.57 11.53
C LYS A 94 -6.54 19.12 11.05
N GLU A 95 -6.56 18.14 10.17
CA GLU A 95 -5.38 17.68 9.45
C GLU A 95 -5.05 18.58 8.26
N TYR A 96 -3.76 18.79 8.05
CA TYR A 96 -3.22 19.49 6.89
C TYR A 96 -2.07 18.69 6.30
N LEU A 97 -2.16 18.42 5.00
CA LEU A 97 -1.08 17.76 4.27
C LEU A 97 0.14 18.68 4.19
N ILE A 98 1.32 18.10 4.31
CA ILE A 98 2.59 18.81 4.18
C ILE A 98 3.44 18.22 3.06
N SER A 99 4.26 19.06 2.42
CA SER A 99 5.33 18.64 1.52
C SER A 99 6.52 18.21 2.37
N SER A 100 6.57 16.94 2.72
CA SER A 100 7.70 16.34 3.41
C SER A 100 7.97 14.94 2.87
N PRO A 101 9.20 14.41 3.02
CA PRO A 101 9.51 13.08 2.51
C PRO A 101 8.65 11.99 3.15
N TYR A 102 8.19 11.06 2.32
CA TYR A 102 7.39 9.93 2.80
C TYR A 102 7.56 8.67 1.93
N PHE A 103 7.16 7.52 2.45
CA PHE A 103 7.13 6.28 1.67
C PHE A 103 5.73 6.00 1.12
N GLU A 104 5.63 5.47 -0.10
CA GLU A 104 4.37 5.15 -0.76
C GLU A 104 4.39 3.74 -1.33
N ASN A 105 3.37 2.94 -1.04
CA ASN A 105 3.24 1.63 -1.65
C ASN A 105 2.76 1.79 -3.10
N VAL A 106 3.49 1.20 -4.04
CA VAL A 106 3.14 1.15 -5.45
C VAL A 106 2.93 -0.32 -5.82
N ASP A 107 1.67 -0.75 -5.73
CA ASP A 107 1.26 -2.12 -6.06
C ASP A 107 0.78 -2.20 -7.52
N ILE A 108 1.50 -2.96 -8.34
CA ILE A 108 1.21 -3.15 -9.76
C ILE A 108 0.90 -4.62 -10.01
N LEU A 109 -0.25 -4.89 -10.63
CA LEU A 109 -0.63 -6.22 -11.08
C LEU A 109 -0.52 -6.29 -12.61
N PHE A 110 0.42 -7.11 -13.09
CA PHE A 110 0.51 -7.45 -14.50
C PHE A 110 -0.56 -8.47 -14.88
N ASP A 111 -1.21 -8.19 -16.01
CA ASP A 111 -2.26 -9.01 -16.58
C ASP A 111 -1.84 -9.36 -18.02
N PRO A 112 -1.57 -10.64 -18.32
CA PRO A 112 -1.05 -11.05 -19.63
C PRO A 112 -2.10 -10.94 -20.74
N PHE A 113 -3.36 -10.65 -20.41
CA PHE A 113 -4.46 -10.48 -21.36
C PHE A 113 -4.76 -9.02 -21.70
N LYS A 114 -4.10 -8.06 -21.04
CA LYS A 114 -4.27 -6.63 -21.35
C LYS A 114 -3.27 -6.21 -22.42
N ASP A 115 -3.74 -5.47 -23.41
CA ASP A 115 -2.91 -4.93 -24.50
C ASP A 115 -1.96 -3.79 -24.08
N LYS A 116 -1.75 -3.61 -22.77
CA LYS A 116 -0.90 -2.55 -22.24
C LYS A 116 0.46 -3.11 -21.86
N LYS A 117 1.52 -2.50 -22.39
CA LYS A 117 2.89 -2.96 -22.14
C LYS A 117 3.25 -2.77 -20.65
N PRO A 118 3.85 -3.79 -19.99
CA PRO A 118 4.23 -3.72 -18.57
C PRO A 118 5.05 -2.47 -18.20
N LEU A 119 6.01 -2.09 -19.05
CA LEU A 119 6.85 -0.91 -18.83
C LEU A 119 6.07 0.41 -18.84
N GLU A 120 5.02 0.51 -19.65
CA GLU A 120 4.16 1.70 -19.69
C GLU A 120 3.33 1.81 -18.41
N ILE A 121 2.84 0.68 -17.90
CA ILE A 121 2.12 0.63 -16.62
C ILE A 121 3.00 1.16 -15.50
N VAL A 122 4.25 0.70 -15.42
CA VAL A 122 5.20 1.17 -14.40
C VAL A 122 5.46 2.68 -14.54
N LYS A 123 5.75 3.16 -15.75
CA LYS A 123 6.01 4.58 -15.99
C LYS A 123 4.86 5.46 -15.52
N GLU A 124 3.62 5.11 -15.87
CA GLU A 124 2.46 5.89 -15.47
C GLU A 124 2.27 5.99 -13.96
N HIS A 125 2.60 4.94 -13.20
CA HIS A 125 2.54 5.01 -11.74
C HIS A 125 3.61 5.95 -11.18
N PHE A 126 4.83 5.88 -11.70
CA PHE A 126 5.93 6.74 -11.25
C PHE A 126 5.78 8.20 -11.71
N ASP A 127 5.19 8.45 -12.87
CA ASP A 127 4.91 9.81 -13.36
C ASP A 127 3.86 10.53 -12.49
N ARG A 128 2.92 9.79 -11.90
CA ARG A 128 1.88 10.33 -10.99
C ARG A 128 2.35 10.48 -9.54
N LEU A 129 3.44 9.81 -9.18
CA LEU A 129 3.94 9.80 -7.81
C LEU A 129 4.39 11.22 -7.41
N CYS A 130 4.09 11.65 -6.19
CA CYS A 130 4.53 12.96 -5.68
C CYS A 130 6.07 13.05 -5.62
N PRO A 131 6.68 14.24 -5.85
CA PRO A 131 8.13 14.42 -5.79
C PRO A 131 8.75 14.00 -4.45
N GLU A 132 8.05 14.22 -3.34
CA GLU A 132 8.48 13.89 -1.98
C GLU A 132 8.33 12.41 -1.64
N ALA A 133 7.61 11.65 -2.46
CA ALA A 133 7.35 10.24 -2.21
C ALA A 133 8.50 9.37 -2.70
N ARG A 134 8.82 8.36 -1.89
CA ARG A 134 9.70 7.25 -2.24
C ARG A 134 8.88 5.96 -2.30
N ALA A 135 8.89 5.31 -3.45
CA ALA A 135 8.09 4.13 -3.72
C ALA A 135 8.67 2.88 -3.03
N ILE A 136 7.77 2.08 -2.46
CA ILE A 136 7.95 0.68 -2.12
C ILE A 136 7.17 -0.08 -3.20
N LEU A 137 7.88 -0.58 -4.20
CA LEU A 137 7.31 -1.17 -5.41
C LEU A 137 7.01 -2.65 -5.20
N ARG A 138 5.80 -3.07 -5.51
CA ARG A 138 5.39 -4.48 -5.52
C ARG A 138 4.76 -4.79 -6.84
N ILE A 139 5.36 -5.70 -7.60
CA ILE A 139 4.83 -6.12 -8.89
C ILE A 139 4.50 -7.59 -8.82
N LYS A 140 3.24 -7.92 -9.09
CA LYS A 140 2.72 -9.29 -9.09
C LYS A 140 2.06 -9.61 -10.43
N GLY A 141 1.63 -10.86 -10.60
CA GLY A 141 0.79 -11.28 -11.71
C GLY A 141 1.57 -12.01 -12.79
N TYR A 142 1.10 -11.88 -14.03
CA TYR A 142 1.68 -12.64 -15.13
C TYR A 142 1.99 -11.75 -16.34
N ILE A 143 3.04 -12.12 -17.06
CA ILE A 143 3.41 -11.52 -18.33
C ILE A 143 3.31 -12.56 -19.44
N ASN A 144 3.16 -12.09 -20.68
CA ASN A 144 3.32 -12.93 -21.85
C ASN A 144 4.62 -12.51 -22.55
N SER A 145 5.71 -13.22 -22.30
CA SER A 145 7.04 -12.84 -22.81
C SER A 145 7.10 -12.84 -24.34
N GLU A 146 6.35 -13.73 -25.00
CA GLU A 146 6.26 -13.77 -26.47
C GLU A 146 5.59 -12.51 -27.00
N ALA A 147 4.48 -12.09 -26.40
CA ALA A 147 3.74 -10.90 -26.82
C ALA A 147 4.52 -9.60 -26.56
N ILE A 148 5.29 -9.53 -25.47
CA ILE A 148 6.08 -8.33 -25.13
C ILE A 148 7.51 -8.35 -25.71
N GLY A 149 7.96 -9.50 -26.23
CA GLY A 149 9.30 -9.70 -26.79
C GLY A 149 10.43 -9.57 -25.77
N MET A 150 10.16 -9.84 -24.49
CA MET A 150 11.12 -9.71 -23.39
C MET A 150 10.83 -10.76 -22.33
N ASN A 151 11.86 -11.36 -21.76
CA ASN A 151 11.70 -12.29 -20.64
C ASN A 151 11.59 -11.55 -19.29
N GLU A 152 11.32 -12.30 -18.22
CA GLU A 152 11.16 -11.76 -16.86
C GLU A 152 12.39 -10.99 -16.36
N ILE A 153 13.60 -11.48 -16.66
CA ILE A 153 14.88 -10.90 -16.22
C ILE A 153 15.10 -9.56 -16.91
N GLU A 154 14.96 -9.52 -18.23
CA GLU A 154 15.08 -8.30 -19.03
C GLU A 154 14.04 -7.25 -18.63
N LEU A 155 12.81 -7.70 -18.35
CA LEU A 155 11.74 -6.80 -17.90
C LEU A 155 12.11 -6.20 -16.53
N LYS A 156 12.56 -7.01 -15.57
CA LYS A 156 12.99 -6.54 -14.26
C LYS A 156 14.13 -5.52 -14.35
N GLU A 157 15.12 -5.76 -15.19
CA GLU A 157 16.22 -4.80 -15.42
C GLU A 157 15.73 -3.46 -15.98
N LYS A 158 14.80 -3.49 -16.95
CA LYS A 158 14.21 -2.28 -17.52
C LYS A 158 13.34 -1.52 -16.51
N ILE A 159 12.60 -2.23 -15.66
CA ILE A 159 11.83 -1.61 -14.57
C ILE A 159 12.76 -0.94 -13.58
N ASN A 160 13.82 -1.62 -13.14
CA ASN A 160 14.82 -1.05 -12.23
C ASN A 160 15.44 0.25 -12.77
N ASN A 161 15.67 0.34 -14.08
CA ASN A 161 16.16 1.57 -14.71
C ASN A 161 15.13 2.70 -14.70
N ILE A 162 13.83 2.40 -14.79
CA ILE A 162 12.75 3.41 -14.74
C ILE A 162 12.61 3.96 -13.31
N VAL A 163 12.73 3.11 -12.30
CA VAL A 163 12.34 3.43 -10.92
C VAL A 163 13.50 3.85 -10.01
N LYS A 164 14.74 3.73 -10.50
CA LYS A 164 16.01 3.78 -9.74
C LYS A 164 16.07 4.85 -8.64
N ASP A 165 15.81 6.10 -8.98
CA ASP A 165 16.02 7.21 -8.04
C ASP A 165 14.83 7.45 -7.11
N ARG A 166 13.70 6.79 -7.36
CA ARG A 166 12.42 7.02 -6.66
C ARG A 166 11.90 5.79 -5.94
N CYS A 167 12.51 4.62 -6.13
CA CYS A 167 12.17 3.38 -5.49
C CYS A 167 13.21 3.05 -4.41
N VAL A 168 12.75 2.81 -3.19
CA VAL A 168 13.61 2.45 -2.04
C VAL A 168 13.61 0.97 -1.73
N GLU A 169 12.66 0.24 -2.31
CA GLU A 169 12.50 -1.20 -2.15
C GLU A 169 11.59 -1.74 -3.23
N ASP A 170 11.96 -2.88 -3.80
CA ASP A 170 11.20 -3.55 -4.85
C ASP A 170 10.98 -5.02 -4.52
N TYR A 171 9.80 -5.51 -4.89
CA TYR A 171 9.40 -6.91 -4.77
C TYR A 171 8.78 -7.34 -6.08
N TYR A 172 9.42 -8.32 -6.72
CA TYR A 172 8.99 -8.86 -8.01
C TYR A 172 8.50 -10.29 -7.81
N GLU A 173 7.19 -10.48 -7.99
CA GLU A 173 6.48 -11.76 -7.85
C GLU A 173 5.63 -12.03 -9.11
N PHE A 174 6.05 -11.52 -10.26
CA PHE A 174 5.40 -11.82 -11.53
C PHE A 174 6.10 -12.98 -12.24
N GLN A 175 5.33 -13.72 -13.04
CA GLN A 175 5.83 -14.87 -13.80
C GLN A 175 5.34 -14.84 -15.25
N ASP A 176 6.02 -15.58 -16.13
CA ASP A 176 5.58 -15.81 -17.49
C ASP A 176 4.40 -16.80 -17.51
N VAL A 177 3.39 -16.47 -18.30
CA VAL A 177 2.26 -17.35 -18.61
C VAL A 177 2.73 -18.66 -19.26
N ASN A 178 3.89 -18.67 -19.92
CA ASN A 178 4.50 -19.89 -20.46
C ASN A 178 4.66 -21.00 -19.41
N ASN A 179 4.91 -20.65 -18.14
CA ASN A 179 4.97 -21.63 -17.04
C ASN A 179 3.63 -22.35 -16.79
N ILE A 180 2.50 -21.76 -17.21
CA ILE A 180 1.17 -22.39 -17.19
C ILE A 180 0.98 -23.22 -18.46
N LEU A 181 1.44 -22.72 -19.61
CA LEU A 181 1.35 -23.44 -20.88
C LEU A 181 2.14 -24.75 -20.87
N GLU A 182 3.24 -24.79 -20.12
CA GLU A 182 4.07 -25.99 -19.95
C GLU A 182 3.52 -26.99 -18.93
N ASP A 183 2.49 -26.64 -18.16
CA ASP A 183 1.89 -27.50 -17.14
C ASP A 183 1.17 -28.71 -17.75
N ASP A 184 1.41 -29.90 -17.19
CA ASP A 184 0.84 -31.16 -17.70
C ASP A 184 -0.69 -31.19 -17.62
N LEU A 185 -1.29 -30.56 -16.59
CA LEU A 185 -2.73 -30.44 -16.48
C LEU A 185 -3.29 -29.54 -17.58
N PHE A 186 -2.61 -28.42 -17.84
CA PHE A 186 -3.00 -27.50 -18.91
C PHE A 186 -2.87 -28.15 -20.30
N LYS A 187 -1.75 -28.83 -20.57
CA LYS A 187 -1.55 -29.61 -21.80
C LYS A 187 -2.63 -30.67 -22.00
N SER A 188 -2.99 -31.40 -20.94
CA SER A 188 -4.07 -32.39 -20.96
C SER A 188 -5.44 -31.76 -21.26
N PHE A 189 -5.71 -30.59 -20.69
CA PHE A 189 -6.91 -29.80 -21.00
C PHE A 189 -6.96 -29.40 -22.48
N VAL A 190 -5.87 -28.83 -23.01
CA VAL A 190 -5.78 -28.41 -24.42
C VAL A 190 -6.01 -29.59 -25.36
N GLN A 191 -5.35 -30.73 -25.12
CA GLN A 191 -5.54 -31.95 -25.94
C GLN A 191 -6.98 -32.45 -25.96
N LYS A 192 -7.73 -32.29 -24.85
CA LYS A 192 -9.15 -32.63 -24.81
C LYS A 192 -9.99 -31.59 -25.54
N LEU A 193 -9.67 -30.31 -25.39
CA LEU A 193 -10.37 -29.21 -26.05
C LEU A 193 -10.24 -29.28 -27.58
N GLU A 194 -9.07 -29.65 -28.11
CA GLU A 194 -8.84 -29.81 -29.54
C GLU A 194 -9.71 -30.92 -30.16
N LYS A 195 -10.01 -31.98 -29.41
CA LYS A 195 -10.84 -33.12 -29.85
C LYS A 195 -12.35 -32.85 -29.82
N THR A 196 -12.76 -31.64 -29.45
CA THR A 196 -14.19 -31.26 -29.41
C THR A 196 -14.62 -30.60 -30.71
N ASP A 197 -15.90 -30.74 -31.05
CA ASP A 197 -16.55 -30.09 -32.19
C ASP A 197 -16.94 -28.62 -31.91
N TYR A 198 -16.32 -27.98 -30.91
CA TYR A 198 -16.57 -26.57 -30.64
C TYR A 198 -15.98 -25.69 -31.74
N SER A 199 -16.61 -24.52 -31.96
CA SER A 199 -16.06 -23.50 -32.84
C SER A 199 -14.71 -23.00 -32.32
N GLU A 200 -13.85 -22.55 -33.22
CA GLU A 200 -12.53 -22.01 -32.87
C GLU A 200 -12.62 -20.82 -31.91
N GLU A 201 -13.65 -19.99 -32.06
CA GLU A 201 -13.92 -18.87 -31.15
C GLU A 201 -14.21 -19.36 -29.72
N LYS A 202 -15.04 -20.39 -29.58
CA LYS A 202 -15.36 -20.98 -28.28
C LYS A 202 -14.18 -21.72 -27.66
N LYS A 203 -13.35 -22.38 -28.47
CA LYS A 203 -12.10 -22.99 -28.01
C LYS A 203 -11.13 -21.93 -27.47
N LYS A 204 -11.00 -20.79 -28.17
CA LYS A 204 -10.16 -19.67 -27.71
C LYS A 204 -10.66 -19.06 -26.39
N GLU A 205 -11.98 -18.91 -26.22
CA GLU A 205 -12.56 -18.46 -24.94
C GLU A 205 -12.24 -19.43 -23.81
N MET A 206 -12.46 -20.73 -24.02
CA MET A 206 -12.19 -21.77 -23.02
C MET A 206 -10.69 -21.86 -22.67
N TYR A 207 -9.81 -21.69 -23.65
CA TYR A 207 -8.37 -21.63 -23.46
C TYR A 207 -7.96 -20.46 -22.56
N ASN A 208 -8.44 -19.25 -22.86
CA ASN A 208 -8.16 -18.07 -22.04
C ASN A 208 -8.74 -18.19 -20.62
N ALA A 209 -9.95 -18.75 -20.48
CA ALA A 209 -10.57 -18.99 -19.19
C ALA A 209 -9.78 -19.98 -18.33
N ALA A 210 -9.24 -21.05 -18.93
CA ALA A 210 -8.41 -22.02 -18.23
C ALA A 210 -7.11 -21.38 -17.72
N ILE A 211 -6.42 -20.57 -18.54
CA ILE A 211 -5.22 -19.84 -18.12
C ILE A 211 -5.55 -18.91 -16.94
N ARG A 212 -6.62 -18.11 -17.04
CA ARG A 212 -7.06 -17.22 -15.95
C ARG A 212 -7.30 -17.96 -14.65
N THR A 213 -7.96 -19.11 -14.72
CA THR A 213 -8.26 -19.93 -13.55
C THR A 213 -6.99 -20.46 -12.90
N MET A 214 -6.00 -20.88 -13.70
CA MET A 214 -4.71 -21.34 -13.19
C MET A 214 -3.85 -20.21 -12.63
N ILE A 215 -3.94 -19.01 -13.20
CA ILE A 215 -3.35 -17.78 -12.64
C ILE A 215 -3.95 -17.49 -11.27
N GLU A 216 -5.28 -17.45 -11.16
CA GLU A 216 -5.99 -17.14 -9.92
C GLU A 216 -5.71 -18.18 -8.82
N ALA A 217 -5.52 -19.45 -9.18
CA ALA A 217 -5.17 -20.51 -8.22
C ALA A 217 -3.74 -20.44 -7.70
N ARG A 218 -2.85 -19.69 -8.38
CA ARG A 218 -1.42 -19.55 -8.03
C ARG A 218 -1.07 -18.20 -7.40
N LEU A 219 -1.98 -17.23 -7.43
CA LEU A 219 -1.88 -15.91 -6.77
C LEU A 219 -2.24 -15.99 -5.28
#